data_AF-A0AAD8SIU9-F1
#
_entry.id   AF-A0AAD8SIU9-F1
#
_cell.length_a   1.000
_cell.length_b   1.000
_cell.length_c   1.000
_cell.angle_alpha   90.00
_cell.angle_beta   90.00
_cell.angle_gamma   90.00
#
_symmetry.space_group_name_H-M   'P 1'
#
loop_
_entity.id
_entity.type
_entity.pdbx_description
1 polymer ?
#
loop_
_entity_poly.entity_id
_entity_poly.type
_entity_poly.pdbx_seq_one_letter_code
_entity_poly.pdbx_strand_id
1 'polypeptide(L)'
;MSAAKKADTKGVPEKSTSRKEAEDTKGGHQKAVETSNVFTLDMDTLECDICSLPFDSQIYTCKNGHAACANCCRSMNRRCGSCTEPIGDFRCRAMEKILASMTRPCKFEKY
;
A
#
# COMPACT_ATOMS: atom_id res chain seq x y z
N MET A 1 -43.86 10.88 -23.43
CA MET A 1 -42.96 11.92 -22.88
C MET A 1 -42.04 11.20 -21.90
N SER A 2 -40.89 10.70 -22.35
CA SER A 2 -39.60 11.44 -22.37
C SER A 2 -39.21 11.86 -20.95
N ALA A 3 -38.07 11.50 -20.35
CA ALA A 3 -36.83 10.99 -20.92
C ALA A 3 -36.01 10.26 -19.84
N ALA A 4 -35.30 9.22 -20.26
CA ALA A 4 -34.17 8.66 -19.55
C ALA A 4 -33.00 9.65 -19.60
N LYS A 5 -32.39 9.97 -18.46
CA LYS A 5 -31.13 10.73 -18.40
C LYS A 5 -30.00 9.75 -18.07
N LYS A 6 -29.29 9.36 -19.12
CA LYS A 6 -27.97 8.71 -19.07
C LYS A 6 -26.95 9.77 -18.65
N ALA A 7 -25.99 9.39 -17.81
CA ALA A 7 -24.83 10.21 -17.51
C ALA A 7 -23.60 9.60 -18.18
N ASP A 8 -22.87 10.48 -18.85
CA ASP A 8 -21.88 10.25 -19.88
C ASP A 8 -20.57 9.66 -19.36
N THR A 9 -20.16 8.55 -19.98
CA THR A 9 -18.81 8.00 -19.89
C THR A 9 -17.86 8.82 -20.78
N LYS A 10 -16.97 9.61 -20.18
CA LYS A 10 -15.89 10.30 -20.89
C LYS A 10 -14.66 9.40 -21.03
N GLY A 11 -14.32 9.08 -22.28
CA GLY A 11 -12.96 9.09 -22.83
C GLY A 11 -12.01 7.97 -22.42
N VAL A 12 -12.04 6.86 -23.16
CA VAL A 12 -10.92 5.92 -23.27
C VAL A 12 -10.00 6.43 -24.39
N PRO A 13 -8.69 6.67 -24.17
CA PRO A 13 -7.78 6.90 -25.27
C PRO A 13 -7.36 5.55 -25.88
N GLU A 14 -7.44 5.49 -27.21
CA GLU A 14 -7.19 4.34 -28.07
C GLU A 14 -5.79 3.75 -27.88
N LYS A 15 -5.72 2.41 -27.75
CA LYS A 15 -4.45 1.67 -27.83
C LYS A 15 -4.29 1.14 -29.25
N SER A 16 -3.47 1.85 -30.03
CA SER A 16 -3.06 1.44 -31.36
C SER A 16 -2.28 0.12 -31.32
N THR A 17 -2.70 -0.81 -32.17
CA THR A 17 -2.03 -2.08 -32.40
C THR A 17 -0.95 -1.89 -33.47
N SER A 18 0.24 -2.41 -33.23
CA SER A 18 1.20 -2.70 -34.29
C SER A 18 2.04 -3.90 -33.92
N ARG A 19 1.88 -4.96 -34.71
CA ARG A 19 2.80 -6.09 -34.77
C ARG A 19 4.04 -5.66 -35.55
N LYS A 20 5.24 -6.07 -35.12
CA LYS A 20 6.20 -6.82 -35.94
C LYS A 20 7.41 -7.31 -35.14
N GLU A 21 7.57 -8.64 -35.22
CA GLU A 21 8.77 -9.45 -35.48
C GLU A 21 10.05 -9.26 -34.66
N ALA A 22 10.60 -10.40 -34.26
CA ALA A 22 11.83 -10.59 -33.50
C ALA A 22 13.06 -10.52 -34.42
N GLU A 23 14.16 -9.95 -33.92
CA GLU A 23 15.49 -10.50 -34.16
C GLU A 23 16.48 -10.09 -33.06
N ASP A 24 17.53 -10.90 -32.99
CA ASP A 24 18.46 -11.18 -31.90
C ASP A 24 19.62 -10.17 -31.75
N THR A 25 20.28 -10.27 -30.59
CA THR A 25 21.64 -9.82 -30.23
C THR A 25 21.87 -8.55 -29.37
N LYS A 26 22.54 -8.86 -28.25
CA LYS A 26 23.58 -8.11 -27.50
C LYS A 26 23.17 -6.95 -26.59
N GLY A 27 23.05 -7.31 -25.31
CA GLY A 27 23.91 -6.75 -24.25
C GLY A 27 23.93 -5.23 -24.12
N GLY A 28 22.81 -4.64 -23.70
CA GLY A 28 22.75 -3.26 -23.24
C GLY A 28 22.47 -3.23 -21.74
N HIS A 29 23.39 -2.67 -20.95
CA HIS A 29 23.15 -2.34 -19.55
C HIS A 29 22.09 -1.22 -19.52
N GLN A 30 20.83 -1.59 -19.47
CA GLN A 30 19.72 -0.64 -19.31
C GLN A 30 19.84 -0.06 -17.91
N LYS A 31 20.44 1.12 -17.79
CA LYS A 31 20.38 1.89 -16.55
C LYS A 31 18.93 2.28 -16.37
N ALA A 32 18.23 1.58 -15.48
CA ALA A 32 16.87 1.90 -15.10
C ALA A 32 16.83 3.37 -14.69
N VAL A 33 16.00 4.16 -15.37
CA VAL A 33 15.71 5.53 -14.94
C VAL A 33 14.85 5.39 -13.70
N GLU A 34 15.47 5.53 -12.52
CA GLU A 34 14.77 5.54 -11.24
C GLU A 34 14.02 6.87 -11.11
N THR A 35 12.73 6.85 -11.44
CA THR A 35 11.82 7.96 -11.12
C THR A 35 11.45 7.86 -9.64
N SER A 36 12.22 8.54 -8.77
CA SER A 36 11.94 8.64 -7.34
C SER A 36 11.11 9.88 -7.04
N ASN A 37 9.92 9.70 -6.48
CA ASN A 37 9.15 10.79 -5.88
C ASN A 37 9.40 10.80 -4.36
N VAL A 38 9.64 11.98 -3.78
CA VAL A 38 9.85 12.15 -2.34
C VAL A 38 8.53 12.52 -1.68
N PHE A 39 8.14 11.74 -0.67
CA PHE A 39 6.98 12.01 0.16
C PHE A 39 7.42 12.09 1.62
N THR A 40 6.88 13.06 2.35
CA THR A 40 7.08 13.19 3.80
C THR A 40 5.82 12.67 4.50
N LEU A 41 6.01 11.77 5.47
CA LEU A 41 4.93 11.25 6.29
C LEU A 41 5.30 11.40 7.76
N ASP A 42 4.32 11.78 8.56
CA ASP A 42 4.51 11.85 10.01
C ASP A 42 4.49 10.45 10.61
N MET A 43 5.45 10.14 11.47
CA MET A 43 5.63 8.77 11.97
C MET A 43 4.47 8.30 12.84
N ASP A 44 3.80 9.24 13.50
CA ASP A 44 2.65 8.97 14.37
C ASP A 44 1.47 8.40 13.55
N THR A 45 1.42 8.67 12.24
CA THR A 45 0.39 8.12 11.33
C THR A 45 0.61 6.65 10.99
N LEU A 46 1.76 6.08 11.36
CA LEU A 46 2.16 4.70 11.11
C LEU A 46 2.20 3.88 12.39
N GLU A 47 1.45 4.30 13.41
CA GLU A 47 1.29 3.59 14.66
C GLU A 47 0.01 2.76 14.67
N CYS A 48 0.06 1.63 15.36
CA CYS A 48 -1.10 0.78 15.56
C CYS A 48 -1.89 1.26 16.78
N ASP A 49 -3.17 1.59 16.59
CA ASP A 49 -4.06 2.05 17.67
C ASP A 49 -4.24 1.05 18.83
N ILE A 50 -3.83 -0.21 18.66
CA ILE A 50 -3.98 -1.26 19.68
C ILE A 50 -2.76 -1.31 20.61
N CYS A 51 -1.54 -1.24 20.07
CA CYS A 51 -0.32 -1.31 20.88
C CYS A 51 0.37 0.05 21.07
N SER A 52 -0.08 1.10 20.37
CA SER A 52 0.54 2.43 20.36
C SER A 52 2.04 2.37 20.05
N LEU A 53 2.40 1.44 19.17
CA LEU A 53 3.74 1.27 18.62
C LEU A 53 3.64 1.36 17.10
N PRO A 54 4.74 1.69 16.41
CA PRO A 54 4.82 1.57 14.96
C PRO A 54 4.35 0.21 14.50
N PHE A 55 3.67 0.18 13.36
CA PHE A 55 3.23 -1.07 12.76
C PHE A 55 4.38 -2.07 12.60
N ASP A 56 4.11 -3.34 12.90
CA ASP A 56 5.04 -4.44 12.68
C ASP A 56 5.14 -4.76 11.18
N SER A 57 6.13 -5.57 10.81
CA SER A 57 6.38 -6.16 9.48
C SER A 57 5.18 -6.80 8.80
N GLN A 58 4.12 -7.10 9.55
CA GLN A 58 2.90 -7.69 9.05
C GLN A 58 1.69 -6.85 9.48
N ILE A 59 1.00 -6.27 8.49
CA ILE A 59 -0.10 -5.34 8.71
C ILE A 59 -1.36 -5.92 8.09
N TYR A 60 -2.44 -5.97 8.87
CA TYR A 60 -3.74 -6.42 8.42
C TYR A 60 -4.76 -5.31 8.51
N THR A 61 -5.74 -5.31 7.62
CA THR A 61 -6.83 -4.36 7.59
C THR A 61 -8.17 -5.06 7.73
N CYS A 62 -9.13 -4.44 8.40
CA CYS A 62 -10.52 -4.89 8.36
C CYS A 62 -11.21 -4.37 7.10
N LYS A 63 -12.46 -4.79 6.85
CA LYS A 63 -13.26 -4.34 5.69
C LYS A 63 -13.53 -2.84 5.68
N ASN A 64 -13.50 -2.19 6.84
CA ASN A 64 -13.67 -0.75 6.99
C ASN A 64 -12.35 0.04 6.88
N GLY A 65 -11.21 -0.63 6.63
CA GLY A 65 -9.92 0.01 6.38
C GLY A 65 -9.02 0.23 7.61
N HIS A 66 -9.49 -0.04 8.83
CA HIS A 66 -8.63 0.06 10.03
C HIS A 66 -7.51 -0.97 9.99
N ALA A 67 -6.30 -0.53 10.33
CA ALA A 67 -5.09 -1.35 10.29
C ALA A 67 -4.64 -1.81 11.69
N ALA A 68 -4.08 -3.01 11.77
CA ALA A 68 -3.49 -3.57 12.98
C ALA A 68 -2.28 -4.45 12.67
N CYS A 69 -1.34 -4.53 13.60
CA CYS A 69 -0.22 -5.48 13.54
C CYS A 69 -0.72 -6.93 13.60
N ALA A 70 0.05 -7.88 13.06
CA ALA A 70 -0.25 -9.31 13.18
C ALA A 70 -0.48 -9.76 14.63
N ASN A 71 0.40 -9.34 15.54
CA ASN A 71 0.31 -9.70 16.95
C ASN A 71 -0.93 -9.08 17.60
N CYS A 72 -1.25 -7.82 17.27
CA CYS A 72 -2.46 -7.15 17.74
C CYS A 72 -3.73 -7.82 17.21
N CYS A 73 -3.73 -8.30 15.96
CA CYS A 73 -4.86 -9.07 15.43
C CYS A 73 -5.07 -10.37 16.22
N ARG A 74 -3.98 -11.06 16.60
CA ARG A 74 -4.06 -12.28 17.40
C ARG A 74 -4.51 -12.00 18.84
N SER A 75 -3.97 -10.96 19.48
CA SER A 75 -4.34 -10.59 20.86
C SER A 75 -5.79 -10.13 20.96
N MET A 76 -6.31 -9.46 19.92
CA MET A 76 -7.72 -9.04 19.84
C MET A 76 -8.66 -10.12 19.27
N ASN A 77 -8.21 -11.37 19.23
CA ASN A 77 -9.00 -12.51 18.76
C ASN A 77 -9.62 -12.29 17.37
N ARG A 78 -8.84 -11.68 16.47
CA ARG A 78 -9.22 -11.30 15.09
C ARG A 78 -10.40 -10.33 14.98
N ARG A 79 -10.61 -9.49 16.00
CA ARG A 79 -11.54 -8.35 15.93
C ARG A 79 -10.80 -7.03 15.87
N CYS A 80 -11.27 -6.14 15.01
CA CYS A 80 -10.76 -4.77 14.89
C CYS A 80 -11.04 -3.99 16.19
N GLY A 81 -10.01 -3.32 16.73
CA GLY A 81 -10.15 -2.48 17.93
C GLY A 81 -11.08 -1.28 17.74
N SER A 82 -11.18 -0.73 16.53
CA SER A 82 -11.93 0.51 16.27
C SER A 82 -13.39 0.27 15.88
N CYS A 83 -13.69 -0.80 15.13
CA CYS A 83 -15.04 -1.05 14.61
C CYS A 83 -15.57 -2.46 14.86
N THR A 84 -14.84 -3.31 15.60
CA THR A 84 -15.23 -4.69 15.97
C THR A 84 -15.39 -5.70 14.82
N GLU A 85 -15.29 -5.26 13.56
CA GLU A 85 -15.30 -6.13 12.39
C GLU A 85 -14.12 -7.13 12.39
N PRO A 86 -14.27 -8.29 11.73
CA PRO A 86 -13.17 -9.23 11.55
C PRO A 86 -11.95 -8.58 10.89
N ILE A 87 -10.77 -8.88 11.44
CA ILE A 87 -9.48 -8.41 10.94
C ILE A 87 -8.51 -9.58 10.83
N GLY A 88 -7.65 -9.54 9.81
CA GLY A 88 -6.62 -10.57 9.59
C GLY A 88 -6.73 -11.34 8.27
N ASP A 89 -7.80 -11.13 7.50
CA ASP A 89 -7.97 -11.74 6.18
C ASP A 89 -7.28 -10.91 5.08
N PHE A 90 -7.29 -9.59 5.23
CA PHE A 90 -6.68 -8.67 4.27
C PHE A 90 -5.34 -8.16 4.81
N ARG A 91 -4.25 -8.55 4.15
CA ARG A 91 -2.89 -8.14 4.51
C ARG A 91 -2.42 -6.99 3.62
N CYS A 92 -1.99 -5.87 4.22
CA CYS A 92 -1.62 -4.65 3.50
C CYS A 92 -0.12 -4.64 3.12
N ARG A 93 0.23 -5.30 2.01
CA ARG A 93 1.62 -5.39 1.51
C ARG A 93 2.23 -4.04 1.11
N ALA A 94 1.41 -3.08 0.68
CA ALA A 94 1.88 -1.75 0.32
C ALA A 94 2.46 -1.04 1.56
N MET A 95 1.72 -1.07 2.68
CA MET A 95 2.16 -0.45 3.93
C MET A 95 3.40 -1.14 4.49
N GLU A 96 3.49 -2.47 4.40
CA GLU A 96 4.71 -3.21 4.78
C GLU A 96 5.94 -2.73 4.00
N LYS A 97 5.81 -2.49 2.69
CA LYS A 97 6.90 -1.98 1.84
C LYS A 97 7.29 -0.55 2.21
N ILE A 98 6.31 0.30 2.50
CA ILE A 98 6.56 1.68 2.95
C ILE A 98 7.38 1.65 4.23
N LEU A 99 6.94 0.91 5.25
CA LEU A 99 7.69 0.78 6.51
C LEU A 99 9.10 0.22 6.32
N ALA A 100 9.25 -0.79 5.47
CA ALA A 100 10.56 -1.37 5.18
C ALA A 100 11.53 -0.40 4.47
N SER A 101 10.99 0.57 3.70
CA SER A 101 11.78 1.59 3.02
C SER A 101 12.12 2.80 3.89
N MET A 102 11.47 2.93 5.05
CA MET A 102 11.69 4.06 5.95
C MET A 102 12.89 3.81 6.86
N THR A 103 13.75 4.82 7.00
CA THR A 103 14.82 4.85 7.99
C THR A 103 14.38 5.66 9.20
N ARG A 104 14.54 5.11 10.41
CA ARG A 104 14.26 5.80 11.68
C ARG A 104 15.57 6.09 12.41
N PRO A 105 15.73 7.27 13.05
CA PRO A 105 16.89 7.50 13.93
C PRO A 105 16.93 6.47 15.05
N CYS A 106 18.13 6.03 15.41
CA CYS A 106 18.31 5.08 16.49
C CYS A 106 17.88 5.76 17.80
N LYS A 107 16.97 5.13 18.55
CA LYS A 107 16.54 5.64 19.87
C LYS A 107 17.73 5.84 20.83
N PHE A 108 18.83 5.12 20.61
CA PHE A 108 20.03 5.15 21.43
C PHE A 108 21.21 5.89 20.78
N GLU A 109 20.98 6.68 19.73
CA GLU A 109 22.08 7.37 19.02
C GLU A 109 22.90 8.32 19.90
N LYS A 110 22.30 8.86 20.97
CA LYS A 110 22.91 9.86 21.87
C LYS A 110 23.37 9.28 23.22
N TYR A 111 23.28 7.97 23.41
CA TYR A 111 23.70 7.28 24.64
C TYR A 111 24.96 6.46 24.37
#